data_AF-A0A5N3UQ57-F1
#
_entry.id   AF-A0A5N3UQ57-F1
#
_cell.length_a   1.000
_cell.length_b   1.000
_cell.length_c   1.000
_cell.angle_alpha   90.00
_cell.angle_beta   90.00
_cell.angle_gamma   90.00
#
_symmetry.space_group_name_H-M   'P 1'
#
loop_
_entity.id
_entity.type
_entity.pdbx_description
1 polymer ?
#
loop_
_entity_poly.entity_id
_entity_poly.type
_entity_poly.pdbx_seq_one_letter_code
_entity_poly.pdbx_strand_id
1 'polypeptide(L)'
;RYGYHTKYLHLIQKILDFGVSAQVSRINGRRNSFIGTPYWMAPEVIDCDEDPRRSYDYRSDVWSVGITAIEMAEGAPPLCNLQPLEALFVILRESAPKVKSSGWSRKFHDFMEKCMIKNFLFRPTSANMLHHPFVQNIKNEGHVVESLKKHLTGIIKKRQKK
;
A
#
# COMPACT_ATOMS: atom_id res chain seq x y z
N ARG A 1 22.56 28.51 31.04
CA ARG A 1 22.85 27.08 31.29
C ARG A 1 21.80 26.27 30.54
N TYR A 2 22.28 25.40 29.64
CA TYR A 2 21.66 24.25 28.94
C TYR A 2 20.20 23.91 29.30
N GLY A 3 19.30 23.63 28.34
CA GLY A 3 19.52 22.57 27.37
C GLY A 3 18.56 22.60 26.18
N TYR A 4 19.15 22.36 25.01
CA TYR A 4 18.48 21.98 23.79
C TYR A 4 17.85 20.59 23.99
N HIS A 5 16.53 20.53 24.18
CA HIS A 5 15.81 19.27 23.97
C HIS A 5 15.74 19.03 22.46
N THR A 6 16.77 18.37 21.95
CA THR A 6 16.76 17.69 20.65
C THR A 6 15.60 16.70 20.69
N LYS A 7 14.45 17.07 20.11
CA LYS A 7 13.35 16.13 19.87
C LYS A 7 13.90 15.09 18.90
N TYR A 8 14.32 13.94 19.42
CA TYR A 8 14.73 12.79 18.62
C TYR A 8 13.57 12.40 17.74
N LEU A 9 13.67 12.69 16.45
CA LEU A 9 12.74 12.22 15.43
C LEU A 9 12.84 10.69 15.42
N HIS A 10 11.94 10.02 16.16
CA HIS A 10 11.72 8.59 16.00
C HIS A 10 10.90 8.41 14.73
N LEU A 11 11.49 7.73 13.74
CA LEU A 11 10.78 7.40 12.51
C LEU A 11 9.87 6.21 12.83
N ILE A 12 8.63 6.51 13.19
CA ILE A 12 7.59 5.50 13.42
C ILE A 12 6.74 5.46 12.16
N GLN A 13 6.71 4.32 11.47
CA GLN A 13 5.71 4.07 10.44
C GLN A 13 4.37 3.90 11.15
N LYS A 14 3.43 4.80 10.85
CA LYS A 14 2.07 4.75 11.37
C LYS A 14 1.15 4.47 10.20
N ILE A 15 0.31 3.44 10.33
CA ILE A 15 -0.86 3.32 9.48
C ILE A 15 -1.77 4.48 9.86
N LEU A 16 -2.15 5.27 8.88
CA LEU A 16 -3.12 6.34 9.01
C LEU A 16 -4.33 5.96 8.16
N ASP A 17 -5.48 6.51 8.52
CA ASP A 17 -6.76 6.36 7.83
C ASP A 17 -7.55 5.07 8.14
N PHE A 18 -8.18 5.05 9.32
CA PHE A 18 -9.22 4.06 9.65
C PHE A 18 -10.62 4.48 9.15
N GLY A 19 -10.74 5.54 8.35
CA GLY A 19 -12.03 6.12 7.94
C GLY A 19 -12.91 5.19 7.08
N VAL A 20 -12.32 4.11 6.56
CA VAL A 20 -13.01 3.05 5.80
C VAL A 20 -12.88 1.68 6.49
N SER A 21 -12.25 1.63 7.67
CA SER A 21 -12.07 0.41 8.46
C SER A 21 -13.40 0.05 9.13
N ALA A 22 -14.14 -0.85 8.49
CA ALA A 22 -15.32 -1.51 9.05
C ALA A 22 -16.59 -0.67 9.28
N GLN A 23 -16.85 0.36 8.45
CA GLN A 23 -18.23 0.78 8.19
C GLN A 23 -18.53 0.79 6.69
N VAL A 24 -19.08 -0.34 6.22
CA VAL A 24 -20.09 -0.29 5.15
C VAL A 24 -21.32 0.37 5.76
N SER A 25 -21.25 1.69 5.95
CA SER A 25 -22.43 2.49 6.26
C SER A 25 -23.30 2.48 5.00
N ARG A 26 -24.28 1.57 5.01
CA ARG A 26 -25.45 1.59 4.13
C ARG A 26 -25.90 3.02 3.92
N ILE A 27 -25.67 3.58 2.74
CA ILE A 27 -26.41 4.75 2.28
C ILE A 27 -27.12 4.35 1.00
N ASN A 28 -28.33 3.84 1.19
CA ASN A 28 -29.39 3.91 0.20
C ASN A 28 -29.48 5.35 -0.32
N GLY A 29 -29.21 5.56 -1.60
CA GLY A 29 -29.61 6.80 -2.27
C GLY A 29 -28.63 7.25 -3.34
N ARG A 30 -28.87 6.80 -4.58
CA ARG A 30 -28.55 7.48 -5.85
C ARG A 30 -27.43 8.54 -5.75
N ARG A 31 -26.19 8.10 -5.61
CA ARG A 31 -25.01 8.89 -5.99
C ARG A 31 -23.97 7.93 -6.55
N ASN A 32 -23.72 8.01 -7.85
CA ASN A 32 -22.62 7.32 -8.57
C ASN A 32 -21.24 7.88 -8.18
N SER A 33 -21.09 8.36 -6.96
CA SER A 33 -19.84 8.94 -6.45
C SER A 33 -19.04 7.79 -5.87
N PHE A 34 -18.12 7.24 -6.66
CA PHE A 34 -17.11 6.31 -6.16
C PHE A 34 -16.36 6.99 -5.01
N ILE A 35 -16.56 6.52 -3.77
CA ILE A 35 -15.84 7.00 -2.58
C ILE A 35 -14.65 6.06 -2.41
N GLY A 36 -13.46 6.55 -2.75
CA GLY A 36 -12.22 5.81 -2.57
C GLY A 36 -11.24 6.02 -3.71
N THR A 37 -9.99 5.64 -3.48
CA THR A 37 -8.97 5.62 -4.52
C THR A 37 -8.76 4.16 -4.95
N PRO A 38 -9.40 3.71 -6.06
CA PRO A 38 -9.57 2.29 -6.34
C PRO A 38 -8.27 1.56 -6.67
N TYR A 39 -7.20 2.31 -6.94
CA TYR A 39 -5.92 1.76 -7.42
C TYR A 39 -5.27 0.79 -6.42
N TRP A 40 -5.59 0.88 -5.13
CA TRP A 40 -5.11 -0.04 -4.08
C TRP A 40 -6.12 -1.13 -3.71
N MET A 41 -7.33 -1.12 -4.27
CA MET A 41 -8.38 -2.08 -3.93
C MET A 41 -8.04 -3.46 -4.50
N ALA A 42 -8.27 -4.49 -3.69
CA ALA A 42 -8.12 -5.87 -4.11
C ALA A 42 -9.34 -6.30 -4.96
N PRO A 43 -9.18 -7.22 -5.93
CA PRO A 43 -10.28 -7.66 -6.79
C PRO A 43 -11.49 -8.17 -6.01
N GLU A 44 -11.26 -8.90 -4.93
CA GLU A 44 -12.32 -9.45 -4.08
C GLU A 44 -13.11 -8.38 -3.31
N VAL A 45 -12.50 -7.23 -3.00
CA VAL A 45 -13.20 -6.11 -2.33
C VAL A 45 -14.16 -5.47 -3.32
N ILE A 46 -13.72 -5.28 -4.57
CA ILE A 46 -14.54 -4.73 -5.65
C ILE A 46 -15.71 -5.69 -5.97
N ASP A 47 -15.44 -7.00 -6.07
CA ASP A 47 -16.47 -8.02 -6.33
C ASP A 47 -17.52 -8.13 -5.21
N CYS A 48 -17.15 -7.90 -3.95
CA CYS A 48 -18.09 -7.96 -2.81
C CYS A 48 -19.01 -6.74 -2.75
N ASP A 49 -18.57 -5.57 -3.21
CA ASP A 49 -19.45 -4.40 -3.34
C ASP A 49 -20.59 -4.65 -4.35
N GLU A 50 -20.36 -5.54 -5.32
CA GLU A 50 -21.35 -5.90 -6.35
C GLU A 50 -22.26 -7.08 -5.95
N ASP A 51 -21.79 -8.05 -5.12
CA ASP A 51 -22.59 -9.18 -4.61
C ASP A 51 -22.58 -9.26 -3.07
N PRO A 52 -23.69 -8.88 -2.40
CA PRO A 52 -23.80 -8.88 -0.93
C PRO A 52 -23.62 -10.25 -0.24
N ARG A 53 -23.56 -11.34 -1.00
CA ARG A 53 -23.33 -12.70 -0.47
C ARG A 53 -21.85 -13.06 -0.41
N ARG A 54 -20.99 -12.28 -1.07
CA ARG A 54 -19.54 -12.48 -1.07
C ARG A 54 -18.93 -11.72 0.11
N SER A 55 -17.92 -12.32 0.72
CA SER A 55 -17.12 -11.71 1.78
C SER A 55 -15.65 -11.71 1.39
N TYR A 56 -14.95 -10.60 1.62
CA TYR A 56 -13.50 -10.54 1.63
C TYR A 56 -12.99 -10.70 3.06
N ASP A 57 -11.69 -10.95 3.20
CA ASP A 57 -11.02 -10.98 4.51
C ASP A 57 -9.77 -10.10 4.51
N TYR A 58 -9.06 -10.09 5.64
CA TYR A 58 -7.86 -9.27 5.88
C TYR A 58 -6.71 -9.51 4.88
N ARG A 59 -6.80 -10.50 3.98
CA ARG A 59 -5.83 -10.67 2.87
C ARG A 59 -5.99 -9.60 1.79
N SER A 60 -7.10 -8.86 1.76
CA SER A 60 -7.23 -7.65 0.93
C SER A 60 -6.12 -6.64 1.23
N ASP A 61 -5.72 -6.51 2.51
CA ASP A 61 -4.66 -5.58 2.92
C ASP A 61 -3.30 -5.98 2.36
N VAL A 62 -3.06 -7.29 2.18
CA VAL A 62 -1.81 -7.81 1.57
C VAL A 62 -1.70 -7.38 0.10
N TRP A 63 -2.82 -7.29 -0.62
CA TRP A 63 -2.83 -6.73 -1.97
C TRP A 63 -2.53 -5.23 -1.94
N SER A 64 -3.22 -4.47 -1.09
CA SER A 64 -3.00 -3.03 -0.98
C SER A 64 -1.54 -2.71 -0.62
N VAL A 65 -0.92 -3.48 0.28
CA VAL A 65 0.52 -3.38 0.60
C VAL A 65 1.39 -3.62 -0.64
N GLY A 66 1.05 -4.59 -1.48
CA GLY A 66 1.78 -4.82 -2.73
C GLY A 66 1.62 -3.66 -3.72
N ILE A 67 0.42 -3.07 -3.83
CA ILE A 67 0.23 -1.85 -4.65
C ILE A 67 1.07 -0.70 -4.10
N THR A 68 1.09 -0.46 -2.78
CA THR A 68 1.95 0.53 -2.13
C THR A 68 3.44 0.25 -2.38
N ALA A 69 3.84 -1.02 -2.42
CA ALA A 69 5.22 -1.39 -2.76
C ALA A 69 5.58 -1.05 -4.21
N ILE A 70 4.65 -1.21 -5.16
CA ILE A 70 4.83 -0.74 -6.54
C ILE A 70 4.93 0.79 -6.58
N GLU A 71 4.04 1.48 -5.87
CA GLU A 71 4.05 2.94 -5.77
C GLU A 71 5.39 3.46 -5.23
N MET A 72 5.94 2.85 -4.18
CA MET A 72 7.26 3.22 -3.66
C MET A 72 8.39 2.94 -4.67
N ALA A 73 8.24 1.89 -5.48
CA ALA A 73 9.23 1.51 -6.49
C ALA A 73 9.18 2.38 -7.76
N GLU A 74 7.99 2.83 -8.17
CA GLU A 74 7.75 3.49 -9.45
C GLU A 74 7.31 4.96 -9.33
N GLY A 75 7.04 5.42 -8.11
CA GLY A 75 6.60 6.78 -7.79
C GLY A 75 5.09 7.00 -7.88
N ALA A 76 4.32 6.02 -8.37
CA ALA A 76 2.86 6.06 -8.47
C ALA A 76 2.28 4.63 -8.49
N PRO A 77 1.05 4.41 -8.01
CA PRO A 77 0.42 3.10 -8.10
C PRO A 77 0.06 2.78 -9.56
N PRO A 78 -0.12 1.49 -9.90
CA PRO A 78 -0.62 1.09 -11.21
C PRO A 78 -1.95 1.77 -11.52
N LEU A 79 -2.20 2.06 -12.80
CA LEU A 79 -3.48 2.56 -13.30
C LEU A 79 -3.88 3.95 -12.79
N CYS A 80 -2.99 4.68 -12.10
CA CYS A 80 -3.29 6.01 -11.56
C CYS A 80 -3.63 7.06 -12.63
N ASN A 81 -3.32 6.76 -13.89
CA ASN A 81 -3.63 7.58 -15.06
C ASN A 81 -5.00 7.26 -15.67
N LEU A 82 -5.67 6.19 -15.24
CA LEU A 82 -6.99 5.81 -15.72
C LEU A 82 -8.09 6.45 -14.87
N GLN A 83 -9.27 6.61 -15.46
CA GLN A 83 -10.44 7.01 -14.70
C GLN A 83 -10.78 5.93 -13.66
N PRO A 84 -11.27 6.30 -12.45
CA PRO A 84 -11.52 5.36 -11.37
C PRO A 84 -12.35 4.13 -11.80
N LEU A 85 -13.42 4.35 -12.58
CA LEU A 85 -14.26 3.28 -13.07
C LEU A 85 -13.54 2.33 -14.05
N GLU A 86 -12.71 2.88 -14.94
CA GLU A 86 -11.89 2.08 -15.86
C GLU A 86 -10.87 1.23 -15.11
N ALA A 87 -10.25 1.79 -14.07
CA ALA A 87 -9.28 1.06 -13.24
C ALA A 87 -9.91 -0.16 -12.57
N LEU A 88 -11.15 -0.07 -12.08
CA LEU A 88 -11.86 -1.22 -11.50
C LEU A 88 -12.01 -2.37 -12.49
N PHE A 89 -12.44 -2.08 -13.72
CA PHE A 89 -12.57 -3.09 -14.76
C PHE A 89 -11.24 -3.77 -15.06
N VAL A 90 -10.15 -3.00 -15.12
CA VAL A 90 -8.80 -3.54 -15.32
C VAL A 90 -8.40 -4.42 -14.14
N ILE A 91 -8.61 -4.00 -12.89
CA ILE A 91 -8.28 -4.79 -11.69
C ILE A 91 -9.02 -6.14 -11.70
N LEU A 92 -10.31 -6.13 -12.04
CA LEU A 92 -11.13 -7.34 -12.10
C LEU A 92 -10.72 -8.28 -13.23
N ARG A 93 -10.44 -7.75 -14.43
CA ARG A 93 -10.30 -8.56 -15.66
C ARG A 93 -8.87 -8.90 -16.03
N GLU A 94 -7.95 -7.95 -15.89
CA GLU A 94 -6.57 -8.11 -16.35
C GLU A 94 -5.69 -8.86 -15.35
N SER A 95 -4.52 -9.30 -15.82
CA SER A 95 -3.50 -9.88 -14.95
C SER A 95 -3.04 -8.90 -13.88
N ALA A 96 -2.68 -9.41 -12.70
CA ALA A 96 -2.22 -8.56 -11.60
C ALA A 96 -0.98 -7.73 -12.01
N PRO A 97 -0.86 -6.50 -11.51
CA PRO A 97 0.24 -5.62 -11.88
C PRO A 97 1.58 -6.20 -11.43
N LYS A 98 2.63 -5.90 -12.20
CA LYS A 98 4.01 -6.27 -11.91
C LYS A 98 4.86 -5.01 -11.86
N VAL A 99 5.93 -5.08 -11.07
CA VAL A 99 6.97 -4.04 -11.09
C VAL A 99 7.66 -4.07 -12.46
N LYS A 100 7.69 -2.93 -13.15
CA LYS A 100 8.18 -2.78 -14.53
C LYS A 100 9.70 -2.83 -14.62
N SER A 101 10.38 -2.25 -13.63
CA SER A 101 11.85 -2.22 -13.60
C SER A 101 12.41 -3.59 -13.25
N SER A 102 13.38 -4.07 -14.03
CA SER A 102 14.12 -5.31 -13.74
C SER A 102 15.28 -5.11 -12.76
N GLY A 103 15.54 -3.87 -12.32
CA GLY A 103 16.65 -3.54 -11.42
C GLY A 103 16.43 -3.95 -9.96
N TRP A 104 15.27 -4.52 -9.63
CA TRP A 104 14.94 -4.89 -8.26
C TRP A 104 15.45 -6.28 -7.89
N SER A 105 15.68 -6.49 -6.59
CA SER A 105 16.17 -7.77 -6.10
C SER A 105 15.16 -8.90 -6.36
N ARG A 106 15.68 -10.12 -6.57
CA ARG A 106 14.82 -11.32 -6.69
C ARG A 106 13.89 -11.52 -5.49
N LYS A 107 14.34 -11.16 -4.29
CA LYS A 107 13.52 -11.19 -3.07
C LYS A 107 12.34 -10.24 -3.14
N PHE A 108 12.51 -9.07 -3.76
CA PHE A 108 11.42 -8.12 -3.95
C PHE A 108 10.40 -8.63 -4.97
N HIS A 109 10.87 -9.17 -6.11
CA HIS A 109 9.97 -9.78 -7.10
C HIS A 109 9.16 -10.93 -6.50
N ASP A 110 9.81 -11.81 -5.72
CA ASP A 110 9.13 -12.91 -5.00
C ASP A 110 8.08 -12.39 -4.01
N PHE A 111 8.41 -11.34 -3.23
CA PHE A 111 7.45 -10.68 -2.34
C PHE A 111 6.22 -10.15 -3.10
N MET A 112 6.47 -9.50 -4.25
CA MET A 112 5.43 -8.94 -5.10
C MET A 112 4.53 -10.02 -5.71
N GLU A 113 5.09 -11.14 -6.16
CA GLU A 113 4.32 -12.27 -6.67
C GLU A 113 3.36 -12.83 -5.61
N LYS A 114 3.78 -12.85 -4.33
CA LYS A 114 2.93 -13.26 -3.21
C LYS A 114 1.82 -12.26 -2.90
N CYS A 115 2.12 -10.95 -2.92
CA CYS A 115 1.11 -9.92 -2.73
C CYS A 115 0.06 -9.89 -3.85
N MET A 116 0.49 -10.11 -5.09
CA MET A 116 -0.31 -9.93 -6.31
C MET A 116 -1.09 -11.19 -6.74
N ILE A 117 -1.36 -12.12 -5.82
CA ILE A 117 -2.23 -13.26 -6.07
C ILE A 117 -3.69 -12.76 -6.09
N LYS A 118 -4.35 -12.79 -7.27
CA LYS A 118 -5.74 -12.29 -7.42
C LYS A 118 -6.73 -13.07 -6.57
N ASN A 119 -6.65 -14.40 -6.58
CA ASN A 119 -7.53 -15.20 -5.73
C ASN A 119 -7.03 -15.16 -4.28
N PHE A 120 -7.71 -14.36 -3.44
CA PHE A 120 -7.32 -14.13 -2.06
C PHE A 120 -7.24 -15.42 -1.22
N LEU A 121 -7.93 -16.49 -1.59
CA LEU A 121 -7.83 -17.79 -0.91
C LEU A 121 -6.42 -18.39 -0.97
N PHE A 122 -5.68 -18.10 -2.04
CA PHE A 122 -4.28 -18.51 -2.22
C PHE A 122 -3.28 -17.42 -1.84
N ARG A 123 -3.76 -16.20 -1.56
CA ARG A 123 -2.91 -15.10 -1.10
C ARG A 123 -2.48 -15.37 0.34
N PRO A 124 -1.19 -15.27 0.67
CA PRO A 124 -0.71 -15.45 2.04
C PRO A 124 -1.28 -14.37 2.96
N THR A 125 -1.39 -14.71 4.24
CA THR A 125 -1.80 -13.77 5.29
C THR A 125 -0.70 -12.74 5.57
N SER A 126 -1.07 -11.59 6.14
CA SER A 126 -0.09 -10.60 6.62
C SER A 126 0.91 -11.22 7.59
N ALA A 127 0.46 -12.12 8.47
CA ALA A 127 1.33 -12.86 9.38
C ALA A 127 2.38 -13.70 8.63
N ASN A 128 2.00 -14.39 7.56
CA ASN A 128 2.97 -15.12 6.73
C ASN A 128 3.91 -14.15 5.99
N MET A 129 3.40 -13.02 5.51
CA MET A 129 4.20 -12.03 4.76
C MET A 129 5.25 -11.33 5.61
N LEU A 130 5.01 -11.18 6.92
CA LEU A 130 6.03 -10.69 7.87
C LEU A 130 7.26 -11.61 7.94
N HIS A 131 7.08 -12.90 7.65
CA HIS A 131 8.17 -13.87 7.59
C HIS A 131 8.84 -13.98 6.22
N HIS A 132 8.40 -13.18 5.23
CA HIS A 132 8.98 -13.23 3.90
C HIS A 132 10.45 -12.76 3.90
N PRO A 133 11.36 -13.39 3.13
CA PRO A 133 12.77 -13.02 3.12
C PRO A 133 13.09 -11.57 2.73
N PHE A 134 12.17 -10.91 2.01
CA PHE A 134 12.23 -9.48 1.69
C PHE A 134 12.03 -8.60 2.93
N VAL A 135 11.17 -9.02 3.86
CA VAL A 135 10.79 -8.27 5.07
C VAL A 135 11.70 -8.62 6.24
N GLN A 136 12.02 -9.90 6.45
CA GLN A 136 12.83 -10.30 7.61
C GLN A 136 14.31 -9.96 7.49
N ASN A 137 14.87 -10.02 6.29
CA ASN A 137 16.32 -9.91 6.10
C ASN A 137 16.74 -8.49 5.70
N ILE A 138 16.24 -7.48 6.41
CA ILE A 138 16.61 -6.09 6.18
C ILE A 138 18.05 -5.89 6.64
N LYS A 139 18.97 -5.82 5.68
CA LYS A 139 20.35 -5.41 5.95
C LYS A 139 20.37 -3.88 6.05
N ASN A 140 21.12 -3.36 7.04
CA ASN A 140 21.36 -1.93 7.22
C ASN A 140 20.13 -1.09 7.59
N GLU A 141 19.16 -1.64 8.32
CA GLU A 141 17.97 -0.90 8.79
C GLU A 141 18.35 0.45 9.44
N GLY A 142 19.35 0.46 10.32
CA GLY A 142 19.82 1.68 10.98
C GLY A 142 20.29 2.76 10.00
N HIS A 143 21.03 2.38 8.96
CA HIS A 143 21.48 3.30 7.90
C HIS A 143 20.29 3.84 7.11
N VAL A 144 19.34 2.98 6.74
CA VAL A 144 18.13 3.38 5.99
C VAL A 144 17.34 4.40 6.81
N VAL A 145 17.11 4.12 8.10
CA VAL A 145 16.41 5.02 9.02
C VAL A 145 17.13 6.35 9.15
N GLU A 146 18.46 6.36 9.27
CA GLU A 146 19.25 7.59 9.34
C GLU A 146 19.16 8.42 8.05
N SER A 147 19.28 7.77 6.89
CA SER A 147 19.15 8.40 5.58
C SER A 147 17.77 9.06 5.41
N LEU A 148 16.70 8.34 5.77
CA LEU A 148 15.32 8.87 5.75
C LEU A 148 15.15 10.06 6.69
N LYS A 149 15.66 9.98 7.93
CA LYS A 149 15.63 11.10 8.88
C LYS A 149 16.36 12.33 8.34
N LYS A 150 17.54 12.14 7.74
CA LYS A 150 18.33 13.22 7.12
C LYS A 150 17.57 13.87 5.97
N HIS A 151 16.96 13.06 5.09
CA HIS A 151 16.16 13.54 3.97
C HIS A 151 14.95 14.36 4.43
N LEU A 152 14.16 13.83 5.36
CA LEU A 152 12.97 14.50 5.91
C LEU A 152 13.34 15.82 6.61
N THR A 153 14.41 15.82 7.40
CA THR A 153 14.92 17.03 8.07
C THR A 153 15.32 18.10 7.04
N GLY A 154 15.94 17.69 5.92
CA GLY A 154 16.27 18.58 4.81
C GLY A 154 15.04 19.22 4.17
N ILE A 155 13.97 18.46 3.95
CA ILE A 155 12.70 18.98 3.41
C ILE A 155 12.08 20.01 4.36
N ILE A 156 12.01 19.71 5.66
CA ILE A 156 11.42 20.61 6.67
C ILE A 156 12.17 21.94 6.70
N LYS A 157 13.51 21.90 6.74
CA LYS A 157 14.34 23.12 6.73
C LYS A 157 14.15 23.96 5.48
N LYS A 158 14.00 23.33 4.30
CA LYS A 158 13.73 24.06 3.05
C LYS A 158 12.36 24.73 3.07
N ARG A 159 11.34 24.07 3.64
CA ARG A 159 9.98 24.62 3.75
C ARG A 159 9.88 25.78 4.74
N GLN A 160 10.67 25.78 5.82
CA GLN A 160 10.70 26.87 6.82
C GLN A 160 11.47 28.12 6.35
N LYS A 161 12.28 27.98 5.28
CA LYS A 161 13.02 29.10 4.67
C LYS A 161 12.25 29.76 3.51
N LYS A 162 11.12 29.19 3.11
CA LYS A 162 10.14 29.80 2.21
C LYS A 162 9.07 30.48 3.05
#